data_AF-A0A963G1M4-F1
#
_entry.id   AF-A0A963G1M4-F1
#
_cell.length_a   1.000
_cell.length_b   1.000
_cell.length_c   1.000
_cell.angle_alpha   90.00
_cell.angle_beta   90.00
_cell.angle_gamma   90.00
#
_symmetry.space_group_name_H-M   'P 1'
#
loop_
_entity.id
_entity.type
_entity.pdbx_description
1 polymer ?
#
loop_
_entity_poly.entity_id
_entity_poly.type
_entity_poly.pdbx_seq_one_letter_code
_entity_poly.pdbx_strand_id
1 'polypeptide(L)' 'MRKVRFRTLGCYPLTGAVESEADTLPQIIQEMLLTKTSERQGRVIDHDSAGSMEKKKQEGYF' A
#
# COMPACT_ATOMS: atom_id res chain seq x y z
N MET A 1 13.64 12.21 -13.42
CA MET A 1 12.27 11.65 -13.32
C MET A 1 12.26 10.69 -12.14
N ARG A 2 11.24 10.68 -11.27
CA ARG A 2 11.22 9.77 -10.10
C ARG A 2 10.56 8.44 -10.47
N LYS A 3 11.15 7.31 -10.07
CA LYS A 3 10.57 5.97 -10.28
C LYS A 3 9.63 5.66 -9.12
N VAL A 4 8.40 5.29 -9.45
CA VAL A 4 7.34 5.08 -8.46
C VAL A 4 6.58 3.79 -8.75
N ARG A 5 6.01 3.21 -7.70
CA ARG A 5 5.19 2.00 -7.77
C ARG A 5 3.94 2.11 -6.91
N PHE A 6 2.90 1.42 -7.33
CA PHE A 6 1.70 1.25 -6.54
C PHE A 6 1.75 -0.13 -5.90
N ARG A 7 1.73 -0.17 -4.57
CA ARG A 7 1.71 -1.44 -3.81
C ARG A 7 0.31 -2.01 -3.67
N THR A 8 -0.70 -1.16 -3.81
CA THR A 8 -2.10 -1.53 -3.92
C THR A 8 -2.77 -0.65 -4.98
N LEU A 9 -3.86 -1.13 -5.58
CA LEU A 9 -4.60 -0.42 -6.61
C LEU A 9 -6.08 -0.29 -6.22
N GLY A 10 -6.67 0.84 -6.61
CA GLY A 10 -8.09 1.10 -6.46
C GLY A 10 -8.48 2.37 -7.21
N CYS A 11 -9.62 2.98 -6.88
CA CYS A 11 -10.12 4.16 -7.59
C CYS A 11 -9.14 5.34 -7.55
N TYR A 12 -9.00 6.04 -8.67
CA TYR A 12 -8.38 7.37 -8.75
C TYR A 12 -9.34 8.42 -8.15
N PRO A 13 -8.85 9.47 -7.46
CA PRO A 13 -7.47 9.81 -7.12
C PRO A 13 -7.00 9.27 -5.75
N LEU A 14 -7.57 8.14 -5.29
CA LEU A 14 -7.48 7.67 -3.90
C LEU A 14 -6.34 6.65 -3.67
N THR A 15 -5.42 6.53 -4.62
CA THR A 15 -4.28 5.60 -4.56
C THR A 15 -2.97 6.37 -4.73
N GLY A 16 -2.15 6.39 -3.70
CA GLY A 16 -0.81 6.97 -3.70
C GLY A 16 0.26 5.98 -4.14
N ALA A 17 1.20 6.46 -4.96
CA ALA A 17 2.40 5.72 -5.31
C ALA A 17 3.48 5.91 -4.23
N VAL A 18 4.36 4.92 -4.11
CA VAL A 18 5.59 5.02 -3.31
C VAL A 18 6.78 5.12 -4.26
N GLU A 19 7.80 5.89 -3.87
CA GLU A 19 9.09 5.85 -4.57
C GLU A 19 9.69 4.46 -4.43
N SER A 20 10.10 3.86 -5.55
CA SER A 20 10.66 2.51 -5.56
C SER A 20 11.48 2.30 -6.82
N GLU A 21 12.70 1.80 -6.63
CA GLU A 21 13.59 1.41 -7.72
C GLU A 21 13.40 -0.05 -8.16
N ALA A 22 12.63 -0.85 -7.42
CA ALA A 22 12.43 -2.27 -7.68
C ALA A 22 11.67 -2.49 -9.00
N ASP A 23 12.31 -3.17 -9.96
CA ASP A 23 11.73 -3.53 -11.27
C ASP A 23 11.73 -5.04 -11.57
N THR A 24 12.26 -5.84 -10.66
CA THR A 24 12.25 -7.31 -10.74
C THR A 24 11.56 -7.95 -9.54
N LEU A 25 11.01 -9.16 -9.71
CA LEU A 25 10.34 -9.88 -8.63
C LEU A 25 11.21 -10.05 -7.36
N PRO A 26 12.49 -10.45 -7.43
CA PRO A 26 13.33 -10.57 -6.23
C PRO A 26 13.50 -9.25 -5.49
N GLN A 27 13.66 -8.13 -6.21
CA GLN A 27 13.78 -6.81 -5.59
C GLN A 27 12.47 -6.39 -4.90
N ILE A 28 11.31 -6.75 -5.48
CA ILE A 28 9.99 -6.52 -4.86
C ILE A 28 9.89 -7.26 -3.54
N ILE A 29 10.23 -8.54 -3.54
CA ILE A 29 10.16 -9.37 -2.34
C ILE A 29 11.07 -8.79 -1.25
N GLN A 30 12.30 -8.41 -1.60
CA GLN A 30 13.23 -7.79 -0.66
C GLN A 30 12.69 -6.46 -0.10
N GLU A 31 12.14 -5.59 -0.95
CA GLU A 31 11.50 -4.34 -0.52
C GLU A 31 10.33 -4.62 0.45
N MET A 32 9.47 -5.58 0.11
CA MET A 32 8.33 -5.96 0.95
C MET A 32 8.76 -6.50 2.31
N LEU A 33 9.81 -7.33 2.37
CA LEU A 33 10.34 -7.88 3.62
C LEU A 33 10.93 -6.82 4.55
N LEU A 34 11.51 -5.76 3.99
CA LEU A 34 12.10 -4.66 4.76
C LEU A 34 11.08 -3.58 5.15
N THR A 35 9.91 -3.58 4.51
CA THR A 35 8.89 -2.57 4.76
C THR A 35 8.11 -2.87 6.05
N LYS A 36 8.00 -1.87 6.92
CA LYS A 36 7.22 -1.93 8.18
C LYS A 36 5.80 -1.35 8.09
N THR A 37 5.41 -0.86 6.92
CA THR A 37 4.12 -0.20 6.69
C THR A 37 3.18 -1.14 5.96
N SER A 38 1.87 -1.06 6.23
CA SER A 38 0.88 -1.79 5.43
C SER A 38 1.04 -1.50 3.94
N GLU A 39 0.85 -2.53 3.12
CA GLU A 39 0.61 -2.44 1.68
C GLU A 39 -0.36 -1.31 1.33
N ARG A 40 -1.43 -1.15 2.13
CA ARG A 40 -2.52 -0.22 1.88
C ARG A 40 -2.29 1.19 2.42
N GLN A 41 -1.11 1.49 2.95
CA GLN A 41 -0.78 2.83 3.46
C GLN A 41 -1.02 3.95 2.41
N GLY A 42 -0.91 3.64 1.12
CA GLY A 42 -1.18 4.60 0.03
C GLY A 42 -2.66 4.87 -0.25
N ARG A 43 -3.62 4.22 0.43
CA ARG A 43 -5.06 4.41 0.20
C ARG A 43 -5.56 5.55 1.07
N VAL A 44 -5.89 6.68 0.43
CA VAL A 44 -6.38 7.88 1.13
C VAL A 44 -7.63 7.59 1.96
N ILE A 45 -8.49 6.70 1.48
CA ILE A 45 -9.73 6.30 2.16
C ILE A 45 -9.50 5.49 3.44
N ASP A 46 -8.34 4.85 3.60
CA ASP A 46 -8.08 3.99 4.75
C ASP A 46 -7.70 4.81 5.99
N HIS A 47 -7.48 6.13 5.84
CA HIS A 47 -7.31 7.07 6.96
C HIS A 47 -8.62 7.40 7.67
N ASP A 48 -9.77 7.21 7.02
CA ASP A 48 -11.08 7.54 7.60
C ASP A 48 -11.60 6.35 8.44
N SER A 49 -11.57 6.54 9.77
CA SER A 49 -11.64 5.48 10.78
C SER A 49 -13.04 4.83 10.92
N ALA A 50 -14.06 5.37 10.27
CA ALA A 50 -15.42 4.83 10.29
C ALA A 50 -15.68 3.72 9.23
N GLY A 51 -14.90 3.70 8.14
CA GLY A 51 -15.10 2.76 7.01
C GLY A 51 -13.84 2.04 6.54
N SER A 52 -12.68 2.33 7.14
CA SER A 52 -11.39 1.78 6.73
C SER A 52 -11.35 0.26 6.80
N MET A 53 -10.96 -0.37 5.68
CA MET A 53 -10.77 -1.83 5.59
C MET A 53 -9.67 -2.34 6.53
N GLU A 54 -8.69 -1.49 6.87
CA GLU A 54 -7.64 -1.84 7.83
C GLU A 54 -8.20 -2.06 9.23
N LYS A 55 -9.18 -1.24 9.66
CA LYS A 55 -9.87 -1.44 10.93
C LYS A 55 -10.65 -2.76 10.93
N LYS A 56 -11.38 -3.06 9.86
CA LYS A 56 -12.09 -4.34 9.70
C LYS A 56 -11.13 -5.54 9.74
N LYS A 57 -9.94 -5.43 9.15
CA LYS A 57 -8.90 -6.47 9.22
C LYS A 57 -8.40 -6.67 10.66
N GLN A 58 -8.14 -5.61 11.40
CA GLN A 58 -7.76 -5.70 12.82
C GLN A 58 -8.88 -6.30 13.67
N GLU A 59 -10.14 -6.05 13.32
CA GLU A 59 -11.33 -6.61 13.97
C GLU A 59 -11.63 -8.08 13.56
N GLY A 60 -10.81 -8.68 12.69
CA GLY A 60 -10.95 -10.09 12.28
C GLY A 60 -12.05 -10.35 11.24
N TYR A 61 -12.45 -9.33 10.48
CA TYR A 61 -13.43 -9.46 9.40
C TYR A 61 -12.86 -10.19 8.15
N PHE A 62 -11.56 -10.53 8.17
CA PHE A 62 -10.82 -11.22 7.10
C PHE A 62 -9.88 -12.28 7.67
#